data_AF-A0A2E4B0Y1-F1
#
_entry.id   AF-A0A2E4B0Y1-F1
#
_cell.length_a   1.000
_cell.length_b   1.000
_cell.length_c   1.000
_cell.angle_alpha   90.00
_cell.angle_beta   90.00
_cell.angle_gamma   90.00
#
_symmetry.space_group_name_H-M   'P 1'
#
loop_
_entity.id
_entity.type
_entity.pdbx_description
1 polymer ?
#
loop_
_entity_poly.entity_id
_entity_poly.type
_entity_poly.pdbx_seq_one_letter_code
_entity_poly.pdbx_strand_id
1 'polypeptide(L)'
;MSKKQSNFPVTKSCKPMPPQGTEDWIIWAAWADRITFEEIYKITGKKESDVIRIMRKNLKSSSFRKWRARVSQVSHKHRKKFKAFRLDLEIN
;
A
#
# COMPACT_ATOMS: atom_id res chain seq x y z
N MET A 1 14.92 36.88 11.97
CA MET A 1 14.04 36.88 10.77
C MET A 1 12.79 36.07 11.09
N SER A 2 11.63 36.72 11.27
CA SER A 2 10.38 36.03 11.65
C SER A 2 9.79 35.27 10.46
N LYS A 3 9.45 33.99 10.66
CA LYS A 3 8.81 33.15 9.64
C LYS A 3 7.45 33.76 9.24
N LYS A 4 7.27 34.10 7.96
CA LYS A 4 5.97 34.52 7.42
C LYS A 4 4.97 33.36 7.58
N GLN A 5 3.86 33.61 8.27
CA GLN A 5 2.76 32.65 8.34
C GLN A 5 2.12 32.54 6.95
N SER A 6 2.04 31.33 6.41
CA SER A 6 1.34 31.07 5.16
C SER A 6 -0.16 31.02 5.40
N ASN A 7 -0.94 31.83 4.68
CA ASN A 7 -2.42 31.80 4.73
C ASN A 7 -3.05 30.54 4.09
N PHE A 8 -2.24 29.54 3.70
CA PHE A 8 -2.75 28.29 3.18
C PHE A 8 -3.26 27.40 4.31
N PRO A 9 -4.43 26.77 4.15
CA PRO A 9 -4.93 25.81 5.13
C PRO A 9 -3.93 24.65 5.24
N VAL A 10 -3.30 24.51 6.40
CA VAL A 10 -2.44 23.37 6.68
C VAL A 10 -3.31 22.14 6.90
N THR A 11 -3.07 21.09 6.13
CA THR A 11 -3.71 19.79 6.38
C THR A 11 -3.31 19.30 7.77
N LYS A 12 -4.28 19.11 8.66
CA LYS A 12 -4.03 18.75 10.08
C LYS A 12 -3.32 17.40 10.28
N SER A 13 -3.25 16.55 9.26
CA SER A 13 -2.62 15.23 9.37
C SER A 13 -1.74 14.89 8.15
N CYS A 14 -0.43 14.98 8.33
CA CYS A 14 0.53 14.23 7.53
C CYS A 14 0.96 13.03 8.37
N LYS A 15 0.36 11.85 8.15
CA LYS A 15 0.88 10.64 8.80
C LYS A 15 2.19 10.27 8.09
N PRO A 16 3.33 10.24 8.80
CA PRO A 16 4.60 9.86 8.18
C PRO A 16 4.56 8.39 7.75
N MET A 17 5.42 8.02 6.80
CA MET A 17 5.55 6.62 6.41
C MET A 17 6.07 5.81 7.62
N PRO A 18 5.43 4.68 7.96
CA PRO A 18 5.88 3.84 9.06
C PRO A 18 7.25 3.19 8.75
N PRO A 19 8.04 2.83 9.78
CA PRO A 19 9.31 2.13 9.59
C PRO A 19 9.09 0.75 8.96
N GLN A 20 9.94 0.39 7.99
CA GLN A 20 9.90 -0.91 7.31
C GLN A 20 10.05 -2.06 8.32
N GLY A 21 9.35 -3.18 8.06
CA GLY A 21 9.40 -4.35 8.94
C GLY A 21 8.35 -4.38 10.07
N THR A 22 7.67 -3.26 10.32
CA THR A 22 6.61 -3.17 11.36
C THR A 22 5.24 -3.63 10.84
N GLU A 23 4.31 -3.98 11.74
CA GLU A 23 2.93 -4.32 11.37
C GLU A 23 2.22 -3.13 10.71
N ASP A 24 2.45 -1.90 11.19
CA ASP A 24 1.89 -0.68 10.59
C ASP A 24 2.38 -0.49 9.15
N TRP A 25 3.65 -0.82 8.88
CA TRP A 25 4.18 -0.81 7.53
C TRP A 25 3.55 -1.88 6.64
N ILE A 26 3.29 -3.08 7.15
CA ILE A 26 2.57 -4.12 6.40
C ILE A 26 1.16 -3.64 6.04
N ILE A 27 0.45 -2.99 6.96
CA ILE A 27 -0.89 -2.45 6.70
C ILE A 27 -0.82 -1.32 5.66
N TRP A 28 0.15 -0.41 5.80
CA TRP A 28 0.38 0.67 4.85
C TRP A 28 0.71 0.13 3.45
N ALA A 29 1.63 -0.83 3.37
CA ALA A 29 2.07 -1.45 2.14
C ALA A 29 0.97 -2.27 1.46
N ALA A 30 0.17 -3.02 2.22
CA ALA A 30 -0.93 -3.81 1.70
C ALA A 30 -2.07 -2.96 1.11
N TRP A 31 -2.22 -1.70 1.53
CA TRP A 31 -3.15 -0.75 0.91
C TRP A 31 -2.57 0.00 -0.29
N ALA A 32 -1.25 0.04 -0.44
CA ALA A 32 -0.59 0.73 -1.53
C ALA A 32 -0.67 -0.09 -2.83
N ASP A 33 -1.39 0.40 -3.83
CA ASP A 33 -1.62 -0.33 -5.09
C ASP A 33 -0.33 -0.65 -5.87
N ARG A 34 0.78 0.04 -5.57
CA ARG A 34 2.09 -0.15 -6.22
C ARG A 34 3.01 -1.14 -5.49
N ILE A 35 2.57 -1.73 -4.38
CA ILE A 35 3.38 -2.69 -3.62
C ILE A 35 2.76 -4.07 -3.77
N THR A 36 3.55 -5.04 -4.23
CA THR A 36 3.13 -6.43 -4.38
C THR A 36 3.36 -7.22 -3.08
N PHE A 37 2.66 -8.33 -2.89
CA PHE A 37 2.91 -9.24 -1.76
C PHE A 37 4.32 -9.83 -1.78
N GLU A 38 4.94 -9.98 -2.95
CA GLU A 38 6.33 -10.41 -3.08
C GLU A 38 7.31 -9.38 -2.49
N GLU A 39 7.06 -8.08 -2.70
CA GLU A 39 7.89 -7.02 -2.15
C GLU A 39 7.72 -6.92 -0.62
N ILE A 40 6.49 -7.08 -0.14
CA ILE A 40 6.21 -7.18 1.30
C ILE A 40 6.95 -8.38 1.90
N TYR A 41 6.96 -9.53 1.20
CA TYR A 41 7.67 -10.72 1.64
C TYR A 41 9.19 -10.50 1.69
N LYS A 42 9.79 -9.81 0.71
CA LYS A 42 11.24 -9.51 0.73
C LYS A 42 11.64 -8.65 1.94
N ILE A 43 10.82 -7.67 2.30
CA ILE A 43 11.12 -6.73 3.39
C ILE A 43 10.82 -7.34 4.77
N THR A 44 9.72 -8.10 4.88
CA THR A 44 9.17 -8.52 6.19
C THR A 44 9.24 -10.02 6.44
N GLY A 45 9.53 -10.82 5.41
CA GLY A 45 9.44 -12.28 5.44
C GLY A 45 8.01 -12.83 5.53
N LYS A 46 6.97 -11.99 5.45
CA LYS A 46 5.56 -12.40 5.58
C LYS A 46 4.95 -12.78 4.23
N LYS A 47 4.38 -13.97 4.17
CA LYS A 47 3.68 -14.44 2.96
C LYS A 47 2.33 -13.74 2.85
N GLU A 48 1.72 -13.82 1.67
CA GLU A 48 0.38 -13.24 1.42
C GLU A 48 -0.65 -13.69 2.48
N SER A 49 -0.65 -14.97 2.85
CA SER A 49 -1.52 -15.51 3.90
C SER A 49 -1.35 -14.82 5.25
N ASP A 50 -0.11 -14.49 5.61
CA ASP A 50 0.21 -13.81 6.86
C ASP A 50 -0.23 -12.35 6.81
N VAL A 51 -0.02 -11.68 5.67
CA VAL A 51 -0.50 -10.30 5.44
C VAL A 51 -2.03 -10.25 5.53
N ILE A 52 -2.74 -11.20 4.92
CA ILE A 52 -4.21 -11.30 5.03
C ILE A 52 -4.63 -11.47 6.50
N ARG A 53 -3.92 -12.29 7.28
CA ARG A 53 -4.21 -12.51 8.70
C ARG A 53 -3.99 -11.23 9.51
N ILE A 54 -2.88 -10.52 9.29
CA ILE A 54 -2.56 -9.24 9.94
C ILE A 54 -3.63 -8.20 9.60
N MET A 55 -3.99 -8.08 8.31
CA MET A 55 -5.02 -7.15 7.85
C MET A 55 -6.39 -7.45 8.47
N ARG A 56 -6.75 -8.74 8.59
CA ARG A 56 -8.01 -9.17 9.20
C ARG A 56 -8.06 -8.87 10.71
N LYS A 57 -6.93 -8.98 11.41
CA LYS A 57 -6.81 -8.67 12.84
C LYS A 57 -6.88 -7.17 13.12
N ASN A 58 -6.27 -6.36 12.27
CA ASN A 58 -6.09 -4.92 12.52
C ASN A 58 -7.21 -4.04 11.94
N LEU A 59 -7.88 -4.46 10.86
CA LEU A 59 -8.94 -3.68 10.23
C LEU A 59 -10.33 -4.04 10.73
N LYS A 60 -11.23 -3.04 10.72
CA LYS A 60 -12.68 -3.27 10.85
C LYS A 60 -13.16 -4.17 9.72
N SER A 61 -14.16 -5.01 9.99
CA SER A 61 -14.70 -5.98 9.03
C SER A 61 -15.19 -5.36 7.72
N SER A 62 -15.73 -4.14 7.75
CA SER A 62 -16.16 -3.40 6.56
C SER A 62 -14.97 -2.91 5.72
N SER A 63 -13.93 -2.37 6.36
CA SER A 63 -12.69 -1.95 5.70
C SER A 63 -11.94 -3.13 5.10
N PHE A 64 -11.86 -4.25 5.82
CA PHE A 64 -11.25 -5.48 5.32
C PHE A 64 -11.96 -6.01 4.07
N ARG A 65 -13.30 -6.01 4.05
CA ARG A 65 -14.08 -6.39 2.85
C ARG A 65 -13.77 -5.50 1.65
N LYS A 66 -13.67 -4.17 1.84
CA LYS A 66 -13.27 -3.24 0.77
C LYS A 66 -11.87 -3.50 0.26
N TRP A 67 -10.91 -3.71 1.15
CA TRP A 67 -9.54 -4.08 0.77
C TRP A 67 -9.52 -5.41 0.00
N ARG A 68 -10.24 -6.42 0.48
CA ARG A 68 -10.32 -7.72 -0.19
C ARG A 68 -10.98 -7.62 -1.56
N ALA A 69 -12.04 -6.84 -1.71
CA ALA A 69 -12.63 -6.56 -3.01
C ALA A 69 -11.58 -5.98 -3.96
N ARG A 70 -10.79 -4.98 -3.53
CA ARG A 70 -9.70 -4.40 -4.34
C ARG A 70 -8.65 -5.44 -4.71
N VAL A 71 -8.07 -6.15 -3.74
CA VAL A 71 -7.05 -7.18 -3.99
C VAL A 71 -7.55 -8.26 -4.95
N SER A 72 -8.80 -8.72 -4.79
CA SER A 72 -9.41 -9.73 -5.66
C SER A 72 -9.77 -9.19 -7.05
N GLN A 73 -10.11 -7.90 -7.14
CA GLN A 73 -10.45 -7.21 -8.39
C GLN A 73 -9.22 -6.79 -9.19
N VAL A 74 -8.01 -6.84 -8.62
CA VAL A 74 -6.74 -6.84 -9.36
C VAL A 74 -6.57 -8.18 -10.09
N SER A 75 -7.57 -8.52 -10.88
CA SER A 75 -7.50 -9.49 -11.96
C SER A 75 -7.10 -8.71 -13.21
N HIS A 76 -5.82 -8.32 -13.30
CA HIS A 76 -5.20 -8.07 -14.61
C HIS A 76 -5.09 -9.43 -15.29
N LYS A 77 -6.21 -9.94 -15.81
CA LYS A 77 -6.39 -11.32 -16.31
C LYS A 77 -5.49 -11.74 -17.49
N HIS A 78 -4.51 -10.93 -17.87
CA HIS A 78 -3.48 -11.32 -18.83
C HIS A 78 -2.09 -10.86 -18.37
N ARG A 79 -1.21 -11.83 -18.08
CA ARG A 79 0.20 -11.62 -17.72
C ARG A 79 0.99 -10.77 -18.76
N LYS A 80 0.55 -10.77 -20.03
CA LYS A 80 1.08 -9.90 -21.10
C LYS A 80 0.76 -8.41 -20.91
N LYS A 81 -0.45 -8.05 -20.45
CA LYS A 81 -0.85 -6.64 -20.26
C LYS A 81 -0.17 -6.00 -19.03
N PHE A 82 0.15 -6.79 -18.01
CA PHE A 82 0.85 -6.32 -16.82
C PHE A 82 2.34 -5.99 -17.08
N LYS A 83 3.03 -6.77 -17.92
CA LYS A 83 4.42 -6.45 -18.35
C LYS A 83 4.50 -5.20 -19.23
N ALA A 84 3.52 -5.00 -20.13
CA ALA A 84 3.47 -3.81 -21.00
C ALA A 84 3.34 -2.50 -20.20
N PHE A 85 2.52 -2.49 -19.15
CA PHE A 85 2.36 -1.33 -18.27
C PHE A 85 3.66 -0.97 -17.52
N ARG A 86 4.54 -1.94 -17.25
CA ARG A 86 5.84 -1.68 -16.59
C ARG A 86 6.90 -1.17 -17.56
N LEU A 87 6.96 -1.71 -18.78
CA LEU A 87 7.95 -1.28 -19.79
C LEU A 87 7.73 0.18 -20.24
N ASP A 88 6.49 0.67 -20.24
CA ASP A 88 6.16 2.05 -20.63
C ASP A 88 6.59 3.10 -19.59
N LEU A 89 6.75 2.69 -18.33
CA LEU A 89 7.17 3.54 -17.21
C LEU A 89 8.70 3.61 -17.03
N GLU A 90 9.46 2.73 -17.69
CA GLU A 90 10.93 2.71 -17.65
C GLU A 90 11.57 3.46 -18.84
N ILE A 91 10.77 3.89 -19.84
CA ILE A 91 11.23 4.55 -21.08
C ILE A 91 10.98 6.08 -21.08
N ASN A 92 10.23 6.63 -20.12
CA ASN A 92 10.01 8.09 -19.98
C ASN A 92 10.74 8.67 -18.76
#